data_AF-A0A7C2TXV9-F1
#
_entry.id   AF-A0A7C2TXV9-F1
#
_cell.length_a   1.000
_cell.length_b   1.000
_cell.length_c   1.000
_cell.angle_alpha   90.00
_cell.angle_beta   90.00
_cell.angle_gamma   90.00
#
_symmetry.space_group_name_H-M   'P 1'
#
loop_
_entity.id
_entity.type
_entity.pdbx_description
1 polymer ?
#
loop_
_entity_poly.entity_id
_entity_poly.type
_entity_poly.pdbx_seq_one_letter_code
_entity_poly.pdbx_strand_id
1 'polypeptide(L)'
;MRRYPNIPQAAGLLLLFVLLQFVFAVPLGLIAMATTTTLTNSPLTIAVVNLLSIGLLLRFGLQRTRASFREVFPLSPIRPVLLLPMSLTIIGMSILLSEADNRLRTVLPIPAGIIEILQNLFGAPKNFFSSIFTLVIVAPLTEESLFRGLILRGFLSHYSVRKAIIASALFFAVFHFNPWQFTSAAVAGVVLAWWFVKTRSLLPCLFGHALNNALPLILLAIPRVNIPGYSNEITEQIEFQPLWFDLLGLLLAGVGIWRLIREFAKSDDRPLPEPLETSASDLAFPHNGQMENPQ
;
A
#
# COMPACT_ATOMS: atom_id res chain seq x y z
N MET A 1 0.77 -9.20 -21.08
CA MET A 1 0.90 -9.80 -19.73
C MET A 1 -0.01 -11.01 -19.59
N ARG A 2 0.45 -12.12 -18.98
CA ARG A 2 -0.42 -13.26 -18.66
C ARG A 2 -1.40 -12.88 -17.55
N ARG A 3 -2.64 -13.39 -17.59
CA ARG A 3 -3.67 -13.11 -16.58
C ARG A 3 -3.32 -13.78 -15.24
N TYR A 4 -2.62 -13.06 -14.37
CA TYR A 4 -2.20 -13.51 -13.04
C TYR A 4 -2.07 -12.31 -12.09
N PRO A 5 -2.43 -12.44 -10.79
CA PRO A 5 -3.14 -13.57 -10.18
C PRO A 5 -4.68 -13.45 -10.32
N ASN A 6 -5.38 -14.58 -10.24
CA ASN A 6 -6.80 -14.64 -9.84
C ASN A 6 -6.92 -14.79 -8.30
N ILE A 7 -8.14 -14.84 -7.74
CA ILE A 7 -8.34 -14.89 -6.26
C ILE A 7 -7.59 -16.06 -5.59
N PRO A 8 -7.73 -17.32 -6.02
CA PRO A 8 -6.96 -18.43 -5.42
C PRO A 8 -5.44 -18.24 -5.51
N GLN A 9 -4.95 -17.72 -6.63
CA GLN A 9 -3.52 -17.44 -6.81
C GLN A 9 -3.04 -16.31 -5.89
N ALA A 10 -3.85 -15.28 -5.67
CA ALA A 10 -3.55 -14.23 -4.70
C ALA A 10 -3.51 -14.78 -3.27
N ALA A 11 -4.40 -15.72 -2.91
CA ALA A 11 -4.33 -16.41 -1.62
C ALA A 11 -3.02 -17.20 -1.49
N GLY A 12 -2.60 -17.89 -2.55
CA GLY A 12 -1.28 -18.52 -2.61
C GLY A 12 -0.11 -17.54 -2.43
N LEU A 13 -0.20 -16.32 -2.98
CA LEU A 13 0.82 -15.27 -2.75
C LEU A 13 0.86 -14.82 -1.29
N LEU A 14 -0.28 -14.68 -0.61
CA LEU A 14 -0.34 -14.33 0.82
C LEU A 14 0.23 -15.45 1.70
N LEU A 15 -0.09 -16.71 1.41
CA LEU A 15 0.49 -17.85 2.13
C LEU A 15 2.01 -17.92 1.93
N LEU A 16 2.49 -17.69 0.71
CA LEU A 16 3.91 -17.62 0.42
C LEU A 16 4.58 -16.44 1.15
N PHE A 17 3.92 -15.28 1.24
CA PHE A 17 4.41 -14.15 2.03
C PHE A 17 4.59 -14.54 3.50
N VAL A 18 3.58 -15.16 4.12
CA VAL A 18 3.66 -15.62 5.51
C VAL A 18 4.82 -16.61 5.69
N LEU A 19 4.97 -17.56 4.78
CA LEU A 19 6.09 -18.50 4.83
C LEU A 19 7.45 -17.78 4.76
N LEU A 20 7.60 -16.82 3.84
CA LEU A 20 8.83 -16.03 3.71
C LEU A 20 9.11 -15.19 4.96
N GLN A 21 8.07 -14.60 5.57
CA GLN A 21 8.19 -13.89 6.84
C GLN A 21 8.77 -14.82 7.93
N PHE A 22 8.27 -16.05 8.08
CA PHE A 22 8.84 -17.01 9.03
C PHE A 22 10.28 -17.42 8.67
N VAL A 23 10.56 -17.67 7.39
CA VAL A 23 11.90 -18.05 6.92
C VAL A 23 12.95 -17.00 7.28
N PHE A 24 12.62 -15.71 7.20
CA PHE A 24 13.55 -14.63 7.54
C PHE A 24 13.49 -14.23 9.01
N ALA A 25 12.32 -14.22 9.65
CA ALA A 25 12.16 -13.76 11.02
C ALA A 25 12.65 -14.78 12.06
N VAL A 26 12.43 -16.09 11.86
CA VAL A 26 12.80 -17.12 12.85
C VAL A 26 14.32 -17.17 13.10
N PRO A 27 15.19 -17.22 12.07
CA PRO A 27 16.64 -17.20 12.30
C PRO A 27 17.10 -15.94 13.06
N LEU A 28 16.53 -14.78 12.72
CA LEU A 28 16.84 -13.52 13.43
C LEU A 28 16.38 -13.56 14.89
N GLY A 29 15.22 -14.17 15.17
CA GLY A 29 14.75 -14.41 16.53
C GLY A 29 15.67 -15.33 17.33
N LEU A 30 16.12 -16.44 16.74
CA LEU A 30 17.06 -17.35 17.39
C LEU A 30 18.41 -16.67 17.69
N ILE A 31 18.93 -15.87 16.76
CA ILE A 31 20.14 -15.08 16.97
C ILE A 31 19.93 -14.05 18.09
N ALA A 32 18.80 -13.35 18.08
CA ALA A 32 18.47 -12.36 19.11
C ALA A 32 18.42 -13.00 20.51
N MET A 33 17.81 -14.17 20.63
CA MET A 33 17.78 -14.95 21.86
C MET A 33 19.18 -15.40 22.30
N ALA A 34 19.98 -15.96 21.39
CA ALA A 34 21.31 -16.47 21.69
C ALA A 34 22.31 -15.36 22.08
N THR A 35 22.12 -14.15 21.55
CA THR A 35 22.99 -12.99 21.78
C THR A 35 22.43 -12.02 22.81
N THR A 36 21.25 -12.30 23.38
CA THR A 36 20.51 -11.39 24.28
C THR A 36 20.29 -9.98 23.69
N THR A 37 20.22 -9.88 22.36
CA THR A 37 20.01 -8.61 21.66
C THR A 37 18.52 -8.37 21.39
N THR A 38 18.10 -7.11 21.30
CA THR A 38 16.71 -6.72 20.97
C THR A 38 16.51 -6.53 19.46
N LEU A 39 17.28 -7.26 18.65
CA LEU A 39 17.36 -7.09 17.20
C LEU A 39 16.00 -7.25 16.51
N THR A 40 15.15 -8.17 16.98
CA THR A 40 13.81 -8.43 16.42
C THR A 40 12.80 -7.32 16.66
N ASN A 41 13.01 -6.46 17.67
CA ASN A 41 12.08 -5.40 18.02
C ASN A 41 12.38 -4.09 17.29
N SER A 42 13.46 -4.05 16.50
CA SER A 42 13.86 -2.89 15.71
C SER A 42 12.97 -2.74 14.47
N PRO A 43 12.40 -1.55 14.20
CA PRO A 43 11.68 -1.29 12.96
C PRO A 43 12.51 -1.60 11.69
N LEU A 44 13.83 -1.39 11.74
CA LEU A 44 14.71 -1.71 10.61
C LEU A 44 14.76 -3.20 10.31
N THR A 45 14.73 -4.05 11.33
CA THR A 45 14.69 -5.51 11.14
C THR A 45 13.40 -5.91 10.44
N ILE A 46 12.27 -5.33 10.87
CA ILE A 46 10.97 -5.54 10.24
C ILE A 46 11.00 -5.06 8.78
N ALA A 47 11.60 -3.88 8.51
CA ALA A 47 11.76 -3.36 7.16
C ALA A 47 12.57 -4.32 6.26
N VAL A 48 13.69 -4.84 6.75
CA VAL A 48 14.55 -5.77 5.99
C VAL A 48 13.81 -7.06 5.69
N VAL A 49 13.18 -7.67 6.69
CA VAL A 49 12.37 -8.90 6.52
C VAL A 49 11.26 -8.67 5.50
N ASN A 50 10.57 -7.52 5.58
CA ASN A 50 9.49 -7.19 4.65
C ASN A 50 9.99 -6.96 3.21
N LEU A 51 11.09 -6.23 3.03
CA LEU A 51 11.73 -6.00 1.73
C LEU A 51 12.16 -7.32 1.07
N LEU A 52 12.77 -8.23 1.82
CA LEU A 52 13.19 -9.54 1.30
C LEU A 52 11.97 -10.39 0.91
N SER A 53 10.97 -10.47 1.80
CA SER A 53 9.76 -11.27 1.58
C SER A 53 8.97 -10.79 0.37
N ILE A 54 8.65 -9.48 0.32
CA ILE A 54 7.88 -8.90 -0.80
C ILE A 54 8.73 -8.84 -2.07
N GLY A 55 10.03 -8.56 -1.98
CA GLY A 55 10.92 -8.57 -3.14
C GLY A 55 10.94 -9.92 -3.85
N LEU A 56 11.05 -11.02 -3.10
CA LEU A 56 10.96 -12.38 -3.64
C LEU A 56 9.57 -12.68 -4.22
N LEU A 57 8.50 -12.23 -3.54
CA LEU A 57 7.13 -12.41 -4.00
C LEU A 57 6.84 -11.67 -5.30
N LEU A 58 7.32 -10.42 -5.43
CA LEU A 58 7.23 -9.62 -6.65
C LEU A 58 8.05 -10.26 -7.77
N ARG A 59 9.26 -10.74 -7.50
CA ARG A 59 10.06 -11.49 -8.48
C ARG A 59 9.31 -12.72 -8.99
N PHE A 60 8.71 -13.51 -8.10
CA PHE A 60 7.87 -14.65 -8.46
C PHE A 60 6.66 -14.23 -9.30
N GLY A 61 5.96 -13.16 -8.90
CA GLY A 61 4.83 -12.59 -9.65
C GLY A 61 5.22 -12.12 -11.05
N LEU A 62 6.36 -11.44 -11.19
CA LEU A 62 6.92 -11.00 -12.48
C LEU A 62 7.21 -12.19 -13.41
N GLN A 63 7.81 -13.25 -12.87
CA GLN A 63 8.07 -14.48 -13.64
C GLN A 63 6.77 -15.15 -14.12
N ARG A 64 5.72 -15.17 -13.28
CA ARG A 64 4.40 -15.74 -13.64
C ARG A 64 3.66 -14.92 -14.68
N THR A 65 3.72 -13.60 -14.57
CA THR A 65 3.05 -12.66 -15.48
C THR A 65 3.80 -12.44 -16.79
N ARG A 66 5.12 -12.74 -16.82
CA ARG A 66 6.08 -12.30 -17.84
C ARG A 66 6.06 -10.79 -18.05
N ALA A 67 5.78 -10.05 -16.98
CA ALA A 67 5.76 -8.60 -16.97
C ALA A 67 7.16 -8.05 -16.72
N SER A 68 7.43 -6.87 -17.27
CA SER A 68 8.56 -6.04 -16.86
C SER A 68 8.27 -5.35 -15.52
N PHE A 69 9.35 -4.95 -14.83
CA PHE A 69 9.23 -4.20 -13.57
C PHE A 69 8.41 -2.91 -13.74
N ARG A 70 8.57 -2.19 -14.85
CA ARG A 70 7.84 -0.94 -15.15
C ARG A 70 6.34 -1.15 -15.29
N GLU A 71 5.90 -2.32 -15.73
CA GLU A 71 4.48 -2.62 -15.81
C GLU A 71 3.90 -2.79 -14.41
N VAL A 72 4.58 -3.52 -13.51
CA VAL A 72 4.13 -3.73 -12.12
C VAL A 72 4.34 -2.47 -11.28
N PHE A 73 5.29 -1.61 -11.65
CA PHE A 73 5.62 -0.39 -10.93
C PHE A 73 5.45 0.87 -11.82
N PRO A 74 4.21 1.19 -12.27
CA PRO A 74 3.98 2.36 -13.11
C PRO A 74 4.04 3.63 -12.28
N LEU A 75 5.04 4.48 -12.55
CA LEU A 75 5.24 5.78 -11.88
C LEU A 75 4.85 6.97 -12.77
N SER A 76 3.78 6.83 -13.54
CA SER A 76 3.32 7.90 -14.42
C SER A 76 2.99 9.15 -13.60
N PRO A 77 3.51 10.33 -13.98
CA PRO A 77 3.20 11.58 -13.30
C PRO A 77 1.69 11.84 -13.23
N ILE A 78 1.24 12.46 -12.14
CA ILE A 78 -0.16 12.82 -11.94
C ILE A 78 -0.34 14.34 -11.96
N ARG A 79 -1.56 14.78 -12.25
CA ARG A 79 -1.90 16.21 -12.23
C ARG A 79 -1.78 16.73 -10.78
N PRO A 80 -1.01 17.79 -10.50
CA PRO A 80 -0.83 18.32 -9.15
C PRO A 80 -2.15 18.75 -8.47
N VAL A 81 -3.18 19.10 -9.25
CA VAL A 81 -4.53 19.44 -8.75
C VAL A 81 -5.17 18.30 -7.94
N LEU A 82 -4.71 17.06 -8.10
CA LEU A 82 -5.20 15.91 -7.36
C LEU A 82 -4.60 15.78 -5.95
N LEU A 83 -3.45 16.41 -5.69
CA LEU A 83 -2.72 16.24 -4.43
C LEU A 83 -3.51 16.74 -3.23
N LEU A 84 -4.04 17.96 -3.29
CA LEU A 84 -4.83 18.52 -2.19
C LEU A 84 -6.04 17.65 -1.83
N PRO A 85 -6.95 17.28 -2.75
CA PRO A 85 -8.09 16.46 -2.39
C PRO A 85 -7.71 15.02 -2.01
N MET A 86 -6.59 14.47 -2.50
CA MET A 86 -6.02 13.22 -1.98
C MET A 86 -5.58 13.36 -0.52
N SER A 87 -4.87 14.44 -0.17
CA SER A 87 -4.47 14.71 1.21
C SER A 87 -5.67 14.87 2.13
N LEU A 88 -6.68 15.66 1.73
CA LEU A 88 -7.90 15.85 2.51
C LEU A 88 -8.64 14.53 2.74
N THR A 89 -8.70 13.68 1.71
CA THR A 89 -9.29 12.34 1.82
C THR A 89 -8.54 11.50 2.86
N ILE A 90 -7.22 11.42 2.79
CA ILE A 90 -6.42 10.58 3.69
C ILE A 90 -6.46 11.10 5.12
N ILE A 91 -6.30 12.41 5.33
CA ILE A 91 -6.36 13.02 6.66
C ILE A 91 -7.75 12.79 7.27
N GLY A 92 -8.82 13.08 6.53
CA GLY A 92 -10.18 12.89 7.02
C GLY A 92 -10.49 11.42 7.34
N MET A 93 -10.08 10.50 6.47
CA MET A 93 -10.27 9.06 6.71
C MET A 93 -9.43 8.55 7.87
N SER A 94 -8.20 9.04 8.07
CA SER A 94 -7.35 8.66 9.20
C SER A 94 -8.00 8.98 10.55
N ILE A 95 -8.62 10.17 10.65
CA ILE A 95 -9.40 10.59 11.82
C ILE A 95 -10.58 9.62 12.07
N LEU A 96 -11.43 9.40 11.06
CA LEU A 96 -12.62 8.57 11.22
C LEU A 96 -12.30 7.10 11.52
N LEU A 97 -11.28 6.56 10.85
CA LEU A 97 -10.90 5.16 10.99
C LEU A 97 -10.20 4.90 12.33
N SER A 98 -9.43 5.84 12.86
CA SER A 98 -8.84 5.70 14.19
C SER A 98 -9.89 5.70 15.30
N GLU A 99 -10.97 6.50 15.19
CA GLU A 99 -12.09 6.41 16.13
C GLU A 99 -12.81 5.06 15.99
N ALA A 100 -13.01 4.55 14.76
CA ALA A 100 -13.56 3.21 14.56
C ALA A 100 -12.68 2.11 15.20
N ASP A 101 -11.36 2.23 15.09
CA ASP A 101 -10.41 1.30 15.70
C ASP A 101 -10.45 1.41 17.25
N ASN A 102 -10.62 2.61 17.83
CA ASN A 102 -10.85 2.79 19.27
C ASN A 102 -12.13 2.10 19.75
N ARG A 103 -13.22 2.21 18.97
CA ARG A 103 -14.48 1.52 19.28
C ARG A 103 -14.30 0.00 19.23
N LEU A 104 -13.57 -0.51 18.23
CA LEU A 104 -13.27 -1.94 18.14
C LEU A 104 -12.51 -2.45 19.37
N ARG A 105 -11.58 -1.66 19.92
CA ARG A 105 -10.80 -2.01 21.13
C ARG A 105 -11.68 -2.24 22.37
N THR A 106 -12.89 -1.68 22.43
CA THR A 106 -13.83 -1.93 23.54
C THR A 106 -14.40 -3.34 23.54
N VAL A 107 -14.49 -3.95 22.36
CA VAL A 107 -15.03 -5.31 22.17
C VAL A 107 -13.90 -6.33 22.07
N LEU A 108 -12.79 -5.93 21.44
CA LEU A 108 -11.58 -6.73 21.28
C LEU A 108 -10.39 -5.98 21.88
N PRO A 109 -10.10 -6.12 23.18
CA PRO A 109 -8.95 -5.47 23.81
C PRO A 109 -7.62 -5.94 23.20
N ILE A 110 -6.67 -5.02 23.05
CA ILE A 110 -5.32 -5.34 22.56
C ILE A 110 -4.51 -5.96 23.72
N PRO A 111 -3.92 -7.16 23.55
CA PRO A 111 -3.05 -7.73 24.57
C PRO A 111 -1.80 -6.86 24.82
N ALA A 112 -1.32 -6.78 26.06
CA ALA A 112 -0.18 -5.95 26.45
C ALA A 112 1.08 -6.17 25.59
N GLY A 113 1.40 -7.42 25.25
CA GLY A 113 2.55 -7.72 24.38
C GLY A 113 2.42 -7.14 22.95
N ILE A 114 1.21 -7.00 22.43
CA ILE A 114 0.98 -6.34 21.13
C ILE A 114 1.08 -4.82 21.27
N ILE A 115 0.60 -4.25 22.39
CA ILE A 115 0.76 -2.82 22.68
C ILE A 115 2.23 -2.44 22.69
N GLU A 116 3.09 -3.22 23.36
CA GLU A 116 4.54 -2.97 23.41
C GLU A 116 5.17 -3.01 22.00
N ILE A 117 4.77 -3.95 21.14
CA ILE A 117 5.23 -4.01 19.76
C ILE A 117 4.80 -2.75 18.98
N LEU A 118 3.54 -2.35 19.11
CA LEU A 118 3.01 -1.15 18.45
C LEU A 118 3.71 0.13 18.95
N GLN A 119 3.95 0.25 20.26
CA GLN A 119 4.70 1.38 20.82
C GLN A 119 6.16 1.40 20.34
N ASN A 120 6.80 0.25 20.16
CA ASN A 120 8.15 0.19 19.59
C ASN A 120 8.19 0.56 18.10
N LEU A 121 7.11 0.28 17.37
CA LEU A 121 6.93 0.61 15.96
C LEU A 121 6.53 2.08 15.72
N PHE A 122 5.76 2.69 16.62
CA PHE A 122 5.18 4.02 16.41
C PHE A 122 5.66 5.09 17.40
N GLY A 123 6.15 4.71 18.58
CA GLY A 123 6.17 5.58 19.76
C GLY A 123 7.52 5.83 20.44
N ALA A 124 8.58 5.06 20.19
CA ALA A 124 9.85 5.31 20.89
C ALA A 124 10.63 6.47 20.24
N PRO A 125 10.99 7.57 20.97
CA PRO A 125 11.87 8.62 20.43
C PRO A 125 13.18 8.07 19.86
N LYS A 126 13.66 6.97 20.47
CA LYS A 126 14.86 6.24 20.04
C LYS A 126 14.74 5.61 18.65
N ASN A 127 13.52 5.27 18.23
CA ASN A 127 13.24 4.60 16.95
C ASN A 127 12.54 5.51 15.94
N PHE A 128 12.43 6.82 16.19
CA PHE A 128 11.62 7.70 15.33
C PHE A 128 12.03 7.64 13.86
N PHE A 129 13.32 7.79 13.56
CA PHE A 129 13.82 7.76 12.18
C PHE A 129 13.69 6.38 11.51
N SER A 130 13.95 5.30 12.25
CA SER A 130 13.78 3.94 11.74
C SER A 130 12.31 3.60 11.49
N SER A 131 11.40 4.09 12.34
CA SER A 131 9.95 3.94 12.20
C SER A 131 9.43 4.71 10.99
N ILE A 132 9.87 5.97 10.81
CA ILE A 132 9.55 6.75 9.60
C ILE A 132 10.03 6.03 8.34
N PHE A 133 11.29 5.60 8.31
CA PHE A 133 11.82 4.87 7.15
C PHE A 133 11.02 3.59 6.86
N THR A 134 10.70 2.83 7.90
CA THR A 134 9.97 1.56 7.77
C THR A 134 8.52 1.77 7.33
N LEU A 135 7.78 2.62 8.03
CA LEU A 135 6.33 2.77 7.89
C LEU A 135 5.93 3.75 6.79
N VAL A 136 6.73 4.79 6.52
CA VAL A 136 6.38 5.85 5.56
C VAL A 136 7.02 5.60 4.19
N ILE A 137 8.11 4.83 4.12
CA ILE A 137 8.82 4.57 2.86
C ILE A 137 8.73 3.10 2.48
N VAL A 138 9.26 2.20 3.33
CA VAL A 138 9.40 0.77 2.97
C VAL A 138 8.03 0.09 2.84
N ALA A 139 7.13 0.26 3.82
CA ALA A 139 5.80 -0.32 3.79
C ALA A 139 5.00 0.13 2.55
N PRO A 140 4.81 1.45 2.27
CA PRO A 140 4.15 1.89 1.04
C PRO A 140 4.81 1.36 -0.23
N LEU A 141 6.14 1.43 -0.33
CA LEU A 141 6.84 0.96 -1.54
C LEU A 141 6.56 -0.52 -1.82
N THR A 142 6.70 -1.35 -0.80
CA THR A 142 6.57 -2.80 -0.95
C THR A 142 5.12 -3.22 -1.11
N GLU A 143 4.23 -2.74 -0.25
CA GLU A 143 2.83 -3.12 -0.24
C GLU A 143 2.08 -2.59 -1.46
N GLU A 144 2.27 -1.33 -1.86
CA GLU A 144 1.61 -0.82 -3.07
C GLU A 144 2.09 -1.53 -4.34
N SER A 145 3.37 -1.91 -4.41
CA SER A 145 3.90 -2.73 -5.51
C SER A 145 3.20 -4.08 -5.59
N LEU A 146 2.99 -4.73 -4.45
CA LEU A 146 2.33 -6.04 -4.39
C LEU A 146 0.83 -5.92 -4.70
N PHE A 147 0.14 -5.02 -4.00
CA PHE A 147 -1.33 -4.98 -4.04
C PHE A 147 -1.86 -4.23 -5.24
N ARG A 148 -1.28 -3.09 -5.61
CA ARG A 148 -1.76 -2.27 -6.74
C ARG A 148 -1.02 -2.64 -8.01
N GLY A 149 0.29 -2.87 -7.89
CA GLY A 149 1.15 -3.24 -9.01
C GLY A 149 0.96 -4.66 -9.55
N LEU A 150 0.67 -5.64 -8.69
CA LEU A 150 0.53 -7.05 -9.09
C LEU A 150 -0.89 -7.57 -8.90
N ILE A 151 -1.40 -7.61 -7.66
CA ILE A 151 -2.66 -8.29 -7.33
C ILE A 151 -3.86 -7.62 -8.00
N LEU A 152 -4.03 -6.30 -7.83
CA LEU A 152 -5.15 -5.55 -8.40
C LEU A 152 -5.16 -5.65 -9.93
N ARG A 153 -3.99 -5.53 -10.58
CA ARG A 153 -3.90 -5.66 -12.05
C ARG A 153 -4.26 -7.06 -12.52
N GLY A 154 -3.83 -8.10 -11.79
CA GLY A 154 -4.31 -9.46 -12.03
C GLY A 154 -5.82 -9.56 -11.92
N PHE A 155 -6.41 -9.04 -10.85
CA PHE A 155 -7.85 -9.05 -10.63
C PHE A 155 -8.62 -8.28 -11.70
N LEU A 156 -8.12 -7.13 -12.17
CA LEU A 156 -8.71 -6.37 -13.26
C LEU A 156 -8.71 -7.14 -14.60
N SER A 157 -7.83 -8.13 -14.76
CA SER A 157 -7.82 -9.00 -15.95
C SER A 157 -8.79 -10.19 -15.86
N HIS A 158 -9.35 -10.45 -14.68
CA HIS A 158 -10.23 -11.59 -14.39
C HIS A 158 -11.65 -11.21 -13.97
N TYR A 159 -11.85 -10.00 -13.44
CA TYR A 159 -13.07 -9.60 -12.76
C TYR A 159 -13.48 -8.16 -13.14
N SER A 160 -14.72 -7.79 -12.81
CA SER A 160 -15.18 -6.40 -12.94
C SER A 160 -14.37 -5.46 -12.04
N VAL A 161 -14.27 -4.19 -12.43
CA VAL A 161 -13.53 -3.15 -11.68
C VAL A 161 -13.93 -3.13 -10.20
N ARG A 162 -15.24 -3.14 -9.91
CA ARG A 162 -15.76 -3.15 -8.53
C ARG A 162 -15.29 -4.37 -7.75
N LYS A 163 -15.38 -5.57 -8.34
CA LYS A 163 -14.93 -6.81 -7.70
C LYS A 163 -13.43 -6.81 -7.48
N ALA A 164 -12.65 -6.31 -8.45
CA ALA A 164 -11.20 -6.24 -8.34
C ALA A 164 -10.75 -5.29 -7.23
N ILE A 165 -11.37 -4.11 -7.11
CA ILE A 165 -11.11 -3.13 -6.03
C ILE A 165 -11.43 -3.75 -4.67
N ILE A 166 -12.64 -4.28 -4.48
CA ILE A 166 -13.08 -4.83 -3.19
C ILE A 166 -12.20 -6.03 -2.81
N ALA A 167 -11.96 -6.97 -3.74
CA ALA A 167 -11.14 -8.13 -3.46
C ALA A 167 -9.71 -7.72 -3.10
N SER A 168 -9.06 -6.84 -3.88
CA SER A 168 -7.69 -6.40 -3.56
C SER A 168 -7.61 -5.72 -2.20
N ALA A 169 -8.60 -4.89 -1.85
CA ALA A 169 -8.67 -4.22 -0.56
C ALA A 169 -8.82 -5.19 0.62
N LEU A 170 -9.64 -6.24 0.48
CA LEU A 170 -9.79 -7.27 1.51
C LEU A 170 -8.50 -8.08 1.67
N PHE A 171 -7.84 -8.42 0.57
CA PHE A 171 -6.54 -9.09 0.61
C PHE A 171 -5.46 -8.22 1.29
N PHE A 172 -5.48 -6.90 1.04
CA PHE A 172 -4.62 -5.94 1.72
C PHE A 172 -4.90 -5.87 3.22
N ALA A 173 -6.17 -5.88 3.64
CA ALA A 173 -6.51 -5.91 5.06
C ALA A 173 -6.07 -7.21 5.78
N VAL A 174 -6.31 -8.38 5.16
CA VAL A 174 -5.88 -9.68 5.70
C VAL A 174 -4.37 -9.77 5.81
N PHE A 175 -3.63 -9.18 4.85
CA PHE A 175 -2.18 -9.18 4.81
C PHE A 175 -1.51 -8.56 6.05
N HIS A 176 -2.21 -7.68 6.76
CA HIS A 176 -1.68 -7.06 7.98
C HIS A 176 -1.67 -8.01 9.18
N PHE A 177 -2.45 -9.10 9.16
CA PHE A 177 -2.63 -10.03 10.28
C PHE A 177 -2.94 -9.34 11.63
N ASN A 178 -3.54 -8.16 11.55
CA ASN A 178 -3.87 -7.30 12.67
C ASN A 178 -5.37 -7.00 12.64
N PRO A 179 -6.19 -7.64 13.50
CA PRO A 179 -7.64 -7.45 13.48
C PRO A 179 -8.05 -6.01 13.80
N TRP A 180 -7.27 -5.31 14.63
CA TRP A 180 -7.52 -3.90 14.97
C TRP A 180 -7.30 -2.94 13.81
N GLN A 181 -6.46 -3.34 12.83
CA GLN A 181 -6.20 -2.56 11.63
C GLN A 181 -7.05 -3.03 10.43
N PHE A 182 -7.84 -4.10 10.58
CA PHE A 182 -8.54 -4.70 9.44
C PHE A 182 -9.49 -3.71 8.76
N THR A 183 -10.33 -3.03 9.54
CA THR A 183 -11.31 -2.06 9.02
C THR A 183 -10.61 -0.89 8.35
N SER A 184 -9.62 -0.29 9.03
CA SER A 184 -8.86 0.83 8.51
C SER A 184 -8.08 0.46 7.24
N ALA A 185 -7.40 -0.69 7.23
CA ALA A 185 -6.70 -1.21 6.07
C ALA A 185 -7.64 -1.56 4.90
N ALA A 186 -8.81 -2.14 5.15
CA ALA A 186 -9.77 -2.47 4.08
C ALA A 186 -10.30 -1.20 3.40
N VAL A 187 -10.66 -0.18 4.19
CA VAL A 187 -11.19 1.08 3.65
C VAL A 187 -10.11 1.87 2.90
N ALA A 188 -8.91 2.03 3.47
CA ALA A 188 -7.77 2.61 2.77
C ALA A 188 -7.45 1.78 1.50
N GLY A 189 -7.53 0.46 1.62
CA GLY A 189 -7.50 -0.54 0.57
C GLY A 189 -8.27 -0.13 -0.68
N VAL A 190 -9.57 0.14 -0.47
CA VAL A 190 -10.53 0.56 -1.50
C VAL A 190 -10.15 1.90 -2.10
N VAL A 191 -9.83 2.91 -1.28
CA VAL A 191 -9.52 4.26 -1.74
C VAL A 191 -8.29 4.26 -2.65
N LEU A 192 -7.19 3.63 -2.22
CA LEU A 192 -5.95 3.60 -3.00
C LEU A 192 -6.13 2.74 -4.27
N ALA A 193 -6.89 1.64 -4.22
CA ALA A 193 -7.21 0.86 -5.40
C ALA A 193 -8.07 1.65 -6.41
N TRP A 194 -9.01 2.47 -5.93
CA TRP A 194 -9.78 3.39 -6.78
C TRP A 194 -8.88 4.44 -7.44
N TRP A 195 -7.95 5.04 -6.68
CA TRP A 195 -6.97 5.98 -7.24
C TRP A 195 -6.09 5.33 -8.30
N PHE A 196 -5.63 4.11 -8.05
CA PHE A 196 -4.86 3.35 -9.03
C PHE A 196 -5.66 3.11 -10.32
N VAL A 197 -6.93 2.69 -10.20
CA VAL A 197 -7.79 2.45 -11.37
C VAL A 197 -8.00 3.72 -12.20
N LYS A 198 -8.15 4.88 -11.55
CA LYS A 198 -8.36 6.17 -12.23
C LYS A 198 -7.10 6.79 -12.80
N THR A 199 -5.95 6.59 -12.17
CA THR A 199 -4.69 7.25 -12.58
C THR A 199 -3.74 6.34 -13.33
N ARG A 200 -3.88 5.01 -13.20
CA ARG A 200 -2.95 3.97 -13.68
C ARG A 200 -1.51 4.20 -13.18
N SER A 201 -1.36 4.86 -12.04
CA SER A 201 -0.08 5.20 -11.43
C SER A 201 -0.04 4.75 -9.98
N LEU A 202 1.12 4.27 -9.54
CA LEU A 202 1.36 3.99 -8.12
C LEU A 202 1.67 5.25 -7.32
N LEU A 203 2.03 6.37 -7.95
CA LEU A 203 2.40 7.60 -7.22
C LEU A 203 1.29 8.08 -6.25
N PRO A 204 0.00 8.18 -6.64
CA PRO A 204 -1.08 8.47 -5.70
C PRO A 204 -1.18 7.48 -4.55
N CYS A 205 -0.94 6.20 -4.84
CA CYS A 205 -1.11 5.13 -3.86
C CYS A 205 0.01 5.19 -2.82
N LEU A 206 1.25 5.33 -3.29
CA LEU A 206 2.44 5.55 -2.46
C LEU A 206 2.28 6.81 -1.60
N PHE A 207 1.86 7.92 -2.21
CA PHE A 207 1.62 9.17 -1.51
C PHE A 207 0.56 9.04 -0.42
N GLY A 208 -0.62 8.49 -0.76
CA GLY A 208 -1.72 8.37 0.19
C GLY A 208 -1.40 7.41 1.33
N HIS A 209 -0.77 6.28 1.04
CA HIS A 209 -0.34 5.32 2.06
C HIS A 209 0.76 5.91 2.95
N ALA A 210 1.79 6.53 2.37
CA ALA A 210 2.83 7.20 3.13
C ALA A 210 2.27 8.30 4.03
N LEU A 211 1.33 9.11 3.53
CA LEU A 211 0.66 10.14 4.32
C LEU A 211 -0.14 9.52 5.48
N ASN A 212 -0.92 8.46 5.23
CA ASN A 212 -1.68 7.76 6.27
C ASN A 212 -0.76 7.25 7.40
N ASN A 213 0.40 6.70 7.06
CA ASN A 213 1.34 6.16 8.03
C ASN A 213 2.16 7.26 8.73
N ALA A 214 2.40 8.38 8.06
CA ALA A 214 3.15 9.50 8.62
C ALA A 214 2.35 10.31 9.65
N LEU A 215 1.03 10.45 9.47
CA LEU A 215 0.17 11.24 10.36
C LEU A 215 0.32 10.91 11.85
N PRO A 216 0.17 9.65 12.31
CA PRO A 216 0.31 9.33 13.73
C PRO A 216 1.74 9.59 14.24
N LEU A 217 2.77 9.29 13.44
CA LEU A 217 4.17 9.53 13.82
C LEU A 217 4.47 11.03 13.99
N ILE A 218 3.96 11.86 13.09
CA ILE A 218 4.14 13.32 13.14
C ILE A 218 3.44 13.90 14.37
N LEU A 219 2.23 13.44 14.67
CA LEU A 219 1.46 13.94 15.81
C LEU A 219 2.09 13.55 17.14
N LEU A 220 2.56 12.31 17.29
CA LEU A 220 3.32 11.87 18.46
C LEU A 220 4.60 12.69 18.65
N ALA A 221 5.24 13.14 17.57
CA ALA A 221 6.43 13.97 17.61
C ALA A 221 6.17 15.46 17.97
N ILE A 222 4.90 15.89 18.07
CA ILE A 222 4.51 17.26 18.42
C ILE A 222 3.71 17.23 19.74
N PRO A 223 4.37 17.21 20.92
CA PRO A 223 3.70 17.03 22.21
C PRO A 223 2.67 18.12 22.58
N ARG A 224 2.66 19.24 21.85
CA ARG A 224 1.72 20.34 22.05
C ARG A 224 0.33 20.05 21.47
N VAL A 225 0.22 19.09 20.55
CA VAL A 225 -1.06 18.68 19.97
C VAL A 225 -1.52 17.42 20.69
N ASN A 226 -2.44 17.57 21.65
CA ASN A 226 -3.05 16.45 22.35
C ASN A 226 -4.54 16.39 22.00
N ILE A 227 -4.90 15.42 21.16
CA ILE A 227 -6.26 15.06 20.80
C ILE A 227 -6.50 13.66 21.40
N PRO A 228 -7.36 13.55 22.43
CA PRO A 228 -7.70 12.28 23.05
C PRO A 228 -8.13 11.24 22.02
N GLY A 229 -7.66 10.01 22.17
CA GLY A 229 -7.97 8.91 21.25
C GLY A 229 -7.38 9.03 19.83
N TYR A 230 -6.52 10.02 19.53
CA TYR A 230 -5.90 10.16 18.21
C TYR A 230 -4.39 10.39 18.24
N SER A 231 -3.90 11.36 19.01
CA SER A 231 -2.48 11.73 19.04
C SER A 231 -1.72 11.15 20.24
N ASN A 232 -2.39 10.35 21.07
CA ASN A 232 -1.82 9.76 22.28
C ASN A 232 -1.21 8.39 21.96
N GLU A 233 -0.22 7.98 22.75
CA GLU A 233 0.34 6.63 22.65
C GLU A 233 -0.77 5.59 22.86
N ILE A 234 -0.65 4.47 22.15
CA ILE A 234 -1.56 3.34 22.35
C ILE A 234 -1.28 2.77 23.74
N THR A 235 -2.29 2.77 24.61
CA THR A 235 -2.22 2.17 25.95
C THR A 235 -3.37 1.18 26.16
N GLU A 236 -3.42 0.51 27.32
CA GLU A 236 -4.56 -0.31 27.70
C GLU A 236 -5.83 0.54 27.92
N GLN A 237 -5.65 1.78 28.36
CA GLN A 237 -6.76 2.72 28.51
C GLN A 237 -7.22 3.20 27.13
N ILE A 238 -8.53 3.08 26.87
CA ILE A 238 -9.14 3.52 25.63
C ILE A 238 -9.65 4.94 25.83
N GLU A 239 -9.23 5.84 24.96
CA GLU A 239 -9.75 7.19 24.84
C GLU A 239 -10.50 7.32 23.52
N PHE A 240 -11.54 8.15 23.52
CA PHE A 240 -12.32 8.46 22.33
C PHE A 240 -12.08 9.89 21.88
N GLN A 241 -12.23 10.10 20.58
CA GLN A 241 -12.07 11.40 19.97
C GLN A 241 -13.22 12.33 20.38
N PRO A 242 -12.95 13.64 20.53
CA PRO A 242 -14.01 14.60 20.74
C PRO A 242 -14.82 14.77 19.43
N LEU A 243 -16.14 14.90 19.54
CA LEU A 243 -17.05 14.93 18.37
C LEU A 243 -16.66 15.97 17.30
N TRP A 244 -16.14 17.13 17.69
CA TRP A 244 -15.71 18.16 16.72
C TRP A 244 -14.61 17.66 15.79
N PHE A 245 -13.76 16.75 16.27
CA PHE A 245 -12.66 16.18 15.51
C PHE A 245 -13.17 15.12 14.52
N ASP A 246 -14.12 14.28 14.93
CA ASP A 246 -14.81 13.36 14.02
C ASP A 246 -15.56 14.13 12.90
N LEU A 247 -16.24 15.23 13.25
CA LEU A 247 -16.92 16.09 12.29
C LEU A 247 -15.93 16.74 11.31
N LEU A 248 -14.75 17.13 11.77
CA LEU A 248 -13.66 17.59 10.90
C LEU A 248 -13.21 16.45 9.97
N GLY A 249 -13.04 15.24 10.48
CA GLY A 249 -12.73 14.05 9.69
C GLY A 249 -13.73 13.81 8.56
N LEU A 250 -15.03 13.86 8.88
CA LEU A 250 -16.13 13.74 7.91
C LEU A 250 -16.08 14.83 6.84
N LEU A 251 -15.85 16.08 7.25
CA LEU A 251 -15.76 17.21 6.31
C LEU A 251 -14.57 17.05 5.35
N LEU A 252 -13.38 16.77 5.88
CA LEU A 252 -12.16 16.62 5.08
C LEU A 252 -12.26 15.44 4.10
N ALA A 253 -12.72 14.29 4.58
CA ALA A 253 -12.93 13.10 3.75
C ALA A 253 -13.98 13.36 2.66
N GLY A 254 -15.13 13.93 3.04
CA GLY A 254 -16.24 14.25 2.14
C GLY A 254 -15.83 15.22 1.04
N VAL A 255 -15.18 16.34 1.40
CA VAL A 255 -14.70 17.35 0.43
C VAL A 255 -13.63 16.75 -0.50
N GLY A 256 -12.67 16.00 0.06
CA GLY A 256 -11.61 15.35 -0.71
C GLY A 256 -12.17 14.37 -1.75
N ILE A 257 -13.04 13.46 -1.32
CA ILE A 257 -13.68 12.47 -2.20
C ILE A 257 -14.55 13.14 -3.26
N TRP A 258 -15.40 14.10 -2.87
CA TRP A 258 -16.25 14.84 -3.80
C TRP A 258 -15.43 15.54 -4.90
N ARG A 259 -14.32 16.18 -4.51
CA ARG A 259 -13.45 16.86 -5.48
C ARG A 259 -12.74 15.89 -6.40
N LEU A 260 -12.27 14.75 -5.90
CA LEU A 260 -11.65 13.70 -6.71
C LEU A 260 -12.63 13.12 -7.73
N ILE A 261 -13.88 12.85 -7.34
CA ILE A 261 -14.91 12.36 -8.26
C ILE A 261 -15.07 13.34 -9.43
N ARG A 262 -15.15 14.65 -9.16
CA ARG A 262 -15.25 15.68 -10.21
C ARG A 262 -14.01 15.77 -11.09
N GLU A 263 -12.81 15.67 -10.52
CA GLU A 263 -11.58 15.73 -11.31
C GLU A 263 -11.35 14.50 -12.17
N PHE A 264 -11.76 13.30 -11.71
CA PHE A 264 -11.68 12.08 -12.50
C PHE A 264 -12.73 12.00 -13.61
N ALA A 265 -13.92 12.57 -13.41
CA ALA A 265 -14.92 12.67 -14.46
C ALA A 265 -14.39 13.45 -15.68
N LYS A 266 -13.71 14.58 -15.46
CA LYS A 266 -13.10 15.39 -16.53
C LYS A 266 -12.04 14.65 -17.35
N SER A 267 -11.41 13.61 -16.78
CA SER A 267 -10.37 12.84 -17.47
C SER A 267 -10.90 11.68 -18.28
N ASP A 268 -12.07 11.13 -17.93
CA ASP A 268 -12.71 10.04 -18.67
C ASP A 268 -13.27 10.51 -20.03
N ASP A 269 -13.51 11.82 -20.19
CA ASP A 269 -13.98 12.44 -21.45
C ASP A 269 -12.88 12.75 -22.48
N ARG A 270 -11.60 12.44 -22.18
CA ARG A 270 -10.51 12.66 -23.14
C ARG A 270 -10.41 11.47 -24.11
N PRO A 271 -10.41 11.71 -25.45
CA PRO A 271 -10.26 10.63 -26.41
C PRO A 271 -8.98 9.83 -26.13
N LEU A 272 -9.08 8.50 -26.24
CA LEU A 272 -7.92 7.62 -26.09
C LEU A 272 -6.83 8.05 -27.09
N PRO A 273 -5.54 8.01 -26.71
CA PRO A 273 -4.47 8.21 -27.67
C PRO A 273 -4.66 7.24 -28.83
N GLU A 274 -4.56 7.73 -30.08
CA GLU A 274 -4.58 6.86 -31.25
C GLU A 274 -3.54 5.75 -31.06
N PRO A 275 -3.86 4.50 -31.42
CA PRO A 275 -2.87 3.43 -31.42
C PRO A 275 -1.67 3.93 -32.20
N LEU A 276 -0.46 3.77 -31.64
CA LEU A 276 0.76 4.02 -32.39
C LEU A 276 0.68 3.14 -33.64
N GLU A 277 0.38 3.75 -34.80
CA GLU A 277 0.56 3.12 -36.09
C GLU A 277 2.03 2.74 -36.15
N THR A 278 2.32 1.46 -35.93
CA THR A 278 3.60 0.90 -36.33
C THR A 278 3.66 1.08 -37.84
N SER A 279 4.38 2.10 -38.30
CA SER A 279 4.64 2.26 -39.72
C SER A 279 5.31 0.98 -40.19
N ALA A 280 4.64 0.26 -41.09
CA ALA A 280 5.13 -0.98 -41.67
C ALA A 280 6.35 -0.76 -42.60
N SER A 281 6.99 0.41 -42.56
CA SER A 281 8.14 0.79 -43.36
C SER A 281 9.48 0.28 -42.82
N ASP A 282 9.56 -0.13 -41.56
CA ASP A 282 10.85 -0.36 -40.88
C ASP A 282 11.25 -1.86 -40.83
N LEU A 283 10.50 -2.75 -41.50
CA LEU A 283 10.77 -4.19 -41.56
C LEU A 283 11.32 -4.67 -42.93
N ALA A 284 11.94 -3.78 -43.71
CA ALA A 284 12.70 -4.20 -44.88
C ALA A 284 14.07 -4.77 -44.47
N PHE A 285 14.14 -6.08 -44.26
CA PHE A 285 15.41 -6.81 -44.20
C PHE A 285 16.10 -6.75 -45.58
N PRO A 286 17.41 -6.46 -45.68
CA PRO A 286 18.13 -6.55 -46.94
C PRO A 286 18.31 -8.03 -47.32
N HIS A 287 17.63 -8.46 -48.37
CA HIS A 287 17.92 -9.70 -49.08
C HIS A 287 19.25 -9.55 -49.82
N ASN A 288 20.34 -10.06 -49.25
CA ASN A 288 21.56 -10.38 -49.98
C ASN A 288 21.62 -11.89 -50.17
N GLY A 289 21.33 -12.33 -51.39
CA GLY A 289 21.36 -13.73 -51.79
C GLY A 289 21.46 -13.85 -53.31
N GLN A 290 22.71 -13.89 -53.79
CA GLN A 290 23.19 -14.61 -54.97
C GLN A 290 22.32 -14.63 -56.23
N MET A 291 22.80 -13.97 -57.30
CA MET A 291 22.85 -14.55 -58.65
C MET A 291 23.99 -13.90 -59.43
N GLU A 292 25.10 -14.61 -59.57
CA GLU A 292 26.08 -14.37 -60.63
C GLU A 292 26.17 -15.61 -61.54
N ASN A 293 26.21 -15.30 -62.83
CA ASN A 293 26.24 -16.12 -64.05
C ASN A 293 24.92 -16.72 -64.57
N PRO A 294 24.59 -16.48 -65.87
CA PRO A 294 25.49 -16.79 -66.99
C PRO A 294 25.63 -15.70 -68.07
N GLN A 295 26.86 -15.45 -68.54
CA GLN A 295 27.30 -15.59 -69.95
C GLN A 295 28.80 -15.27 -70.09
#